data_AF-A0A7X2P366-F1
#
_entry.id   AF-A0A7X2P366-F1
#
_cell.length_a   1.000
_cell.length_b   1.000
_cell.length_c   1.000
_cell.angle_alpha   90.00
_cell.angle_beta   90.00
_cell.angle_gamma   90.00
#
_symmetry.space_group_name_H-M   'P 1'
#
loop_
_entity.id
_entity.type
_entity.pdbx_description
1 polymer ?
#
loop_
_entity_poly.entity_id
_entity_poly.type
_entity_poly.pdbx_seq_one_letter_code
_entity_poly.pdbx_strand_id
1 'polypeptide(L)' 'MKKLPEKEQNESGIICWMRFLGAKSRKEFEKMAKEDFYIDEAYEMLKHMSADEKKRLEYEAREKAWMKY' A
#
# COMPACT_ATOMS: atom_id res chain seq x y z
N MET A 1 -12.75 11.51 5.13
CA MET A 1 -11.60 11.39 4.21
C MET A 1 -10.71 12.60 4.40
N LYS A 2 -9.47 12.43 4.86
CA LYS A 2 -8.49 13.53 4.91
C LYS A 2 -8.07 13.83 3.48
N LYS A 3 -8.23 15.08 3.03
CA LYS A 3 -7.72 15.54 1.74
C LYS A 3 -6.19 15.53 1.79
N LEU A 4 -5.56 15.30 0.64
CA LEU A 4 -4.10 15.38 0.50
C LEU A 4 -3.58 16.74 1.00
N PRO A 5 -2.33 16.83 1.50
CA PRO A 5 -1.72 18.11 1.84
C PRO A 5 -1.85 19.11 0.70
N GLU A 6 -2.04 20.40 0.97
CA GLU A 6 -2.30 21.43 -0.06
C GLU A 6 -1.19 21.50 -1.12
N LYS A 7 0.05 21.18 -0.73
CA LYS A 7 1.22 21.08 -1.62
C LYS A 7 1.13 19.93 -2.63
N GLU A 8 0.37 18.88 -2.31
CA GLU A 8 0.20 17.65 -3.09
C GLU A 8 -1.07 17.66 -3.95
N GLN A 9 -1.94 18.67 -3.76
CA GLN A 9 -3.15 18.88 -4.57
C GLN A 9 -2.86 19.56 -5.92
N ASN A 10 -1.58 19.84 -6.20
CA ASN A 10 -1.16 20.33 -7.50
C ASN A 10 -1.25 19.21 -8.56
N GLU A 11 -1.27 19.60 -9.84
CA GLU A 11 -1.43 18.66 -10.96
C GLU A 11 -0.34 17.57 -10.97
N SER A 12 0.90 17.91 -10.61
CA SER A 12 2.02 16.96 -10.49
C SER A 12 1.82 15.97 -9.33
N GLY A 13 1.30 16.42 -8.19
CA GLY A 13 1.01 15.57 -7.04
C GLY A 13 -0.12 14.58 -7.34
N ILE A 14 -1.22 15.06 -7.93
CA ILE A 14 -2.34 14.18 -8.33
C ILE A 14 -1.89 13.10 -9.33
N ILE A 15 -1.05 13.46 -10.30
CA ILE A 15 -0.47 12.50 -11.25
C ILE A 15 0.42 11.47 -10.55
N CYS A 16 1.21 11.89 -9.54
CA CYS A 16 2.03 11.00 -8.72
C CYS A 16 1.17 9.95 -8.01
N TRP A 17 0.08 10.39 -7.37
CA TRP A 17 -0.88 9.51 -6.70
C TRP A 17 -1.63 8.57 -7.66
N MET A 18 -2.03 9.06 -8.84
CA MET A 18 -2.63 8.20 -9.88
C MET A 18 -1.67 7.10 -10.34
N ARG A 19 -0.38 7.42 -10.51
CA ARG A 19 0.65 6.43 -10.85
C ARG A 19 0.87 5.43 -9.71
N PHE A 20 0.91 5.90 -8.47
CA PHE A 20 1.04 5.05 -7.29
C PHE A 20 -0.11 4.03 -7.19
N LEU A 21 -1.36 4.48 -7.29
CA LEU A 21 -2.54 3.60 -7.22
C LEU A 21 -2.66 2.65 -8.42
N GLY A 22 -2.06 3.00 -9.56
CA GLY A 22 -2.02 2.16 -10.76
C GLY A 22 -0.82 1.22 -10.87
N ALA A 23 0.16 1.31 -9.96
CA ALA A 23 1.38 0.52 -10.03
C ALA A 23 1.11 -0.96 -9.75
N LYS A 24 1.77 -1.84 -10.52
CA LYS A 24 1.52 -3.29 -10.46
C LYS A 24 2.70 -4.08 -9.91
N SER A 25 3.86 -3.44 -9.81
CA SER A 25 5.09 -4.11 -9.39
C SER A 25 5.73 -3.42 -8.19
N ARG A 26 6.35 -4.24 -7.34
CA ARG A 26 7.13 -3.78 -6.19
C ARG A 26 8.25 -2.81 -6.59
N LYS A 27 8.85 -3.03 -7.76
CA LYS A 27 9.93 -2.21 -8.30
C LYS A 27 9.49 -0.78 -8.64
N GLU A 28 8.25 -0.62 -9.12
CA GLU A 28 7.66 0.69 -9.38
C GLU A 28 7.40 1.45 -8.08
N PHE A 29 6.85 0.77 -7.07
CA PHE A 29 6.66 1.36 -5.74
C PHE A 29 7.98 1.82 -5.11
N GLU A 30 9.01 0.96 -5.12
CA GLU A 30 10.34 1.29 -4.57
C GLU A 30 11.02 2.45 -5.32
N LYS A 31 10.74 2.63 -6.61
CA LYS A 31 11.25 3.76 -7.38
C LYS A 31 10.54 5.06 -6.99
N MET A 32 9.20 5.04 -6.92
CA MET A 32 8.41 6.22 -6.58
C MET A 32 8.61 6.66 -5.11
N ALA A 33 8.72 5.69 -4.19
CA ALA A 33 9.02 5.94 -2.78
C ALA A 33 10.37 6.66 -2.56
N LYS A 34 11.37 6.38 -3.39
CA LYS A 34 12.67 7.08 -3.31
C LYS A 34 12.61 8.54 -3.76
N GLU A 35 11.65 8.87 -4.62
CA GLU A 35 11.54 10.19 -5.24
C GLU A 35 10.57 11.10 -4.46
N ASP A 36 9.60 10.53 -3.72
CA ASP A 36 8.53 11.26 -3.05
C ASP A 36 8.28 10.72 -1.63
N PHE A 37 8.45 11.60 -0.63
CA PHE A 37 8.32 11.28 0.80
C PHE A 37 6.91 10.80 1.17
N TYR A 38 5.86 11.38 0.58
CA TYR A 38 4.49 10.99 0.91
C TYR A 38 4.12 9.64 0.26
N ILE A 39 4.70 9.36 -0.91
CA ILE A 39 4.59 8.05 -1.54
C ILE A 39 5.36 6.98 -0.75
N ASP A 40 6.53 7.31 -0.18
CA ASP A 40 7.27 6.41 0.71
C ASP A 40 6.44 6.03 1.94
N GLU A 41 5.87 7.03 2.62
CA GLU A 41 5.02 6.81 3.79
C GLU A 41 3.80 5.95 3.46
N ALA A 42 3.14 6.23 2.33
CA ALA A 42 2.00 5.44 1.85
C ALA A 42 2.41 4.00 1.48
N TYR A 43 3.59 3.82 0.88
CA TYR A 43 4.11 2.52 0.51
C TYR A 43 4.46 1.65 1.73
N GLU A 44 5.13 2.21 2.74
CA GLU A 44 5.43 1.48 3.97
C GLU A 44 4.16 1.14 4.76
N MET A 45 3.17 2.04 4.79
CA MET A 45 1.86 1.74 5.39
C MET A 45 1.15 0.59 4.66
N LEU A 46 1.13 0.61 3.32
CA LEU A 46 0.54 -0.46 2.50
C LEU A 46 1.20 -1.82 2.75
N LYS A 47 2.53 -1.84 2.90
CA LYS A 47 3.31 -3.04 3.20
C LYS A 47 3.02 -3.59 4.58
N HIS A 48 2.86 -2.74 5.59
CA HIS A 48 2.46 -3.14 6.93
C HIS A 48 1.07 -3.78 6.92
N MET A 49 0.08 -3.11 6.31
CA MET A 49 -1.29 -3.64 6.18
C MET A 49 -1.33 -4.98 5.43
N SER A 50 -0.55 -5.10 4.34
CA SER A 50 -0.48 -6.34 3.56
C SER A 50 0.14 -7.51 4.34
N ALA A 51 1.13 -7.23 5.20
CA ALA A 51 1.75 -8.25 6.03
C ALA A 51 0.78 -8.77 7.11
N ASP A 52 0.01 -7.88 7.71
CA ASP A 52 -1.01 -8.24 8.70
C ASP A 52 -2.19 -9.01 8.05
N GLU A 53 -2.63 -8.59 6.87
CA GLU A 53 -3.64 -9.31 6.06
C GLU A 53 -3.18 -10.75 5.76
N LYS A 54 -1.92 -10.92 5.34
CA LYS A 54 -1.35 -12.25 5.06
C LYS A 54 -1.33 -13.13 6.31
N LYS A 55 -0.89 -12.60 7.46
CA LYS A 55 -0.90 -13.32 8.74
C LYS A 55 -2.31 -13.73 9.16
N ARG A 56 -3.29 -12.83 8.99
CA ARG A 56 -4.70 -13.14 9.27
C ARG A 56 -5.21 -14.29 8.40
N LEU A 57 -4.95 -14.24 7.10
CA LEU A 57 -5.35 -15.30 6.16
C LEU A 57 -4.70 -16.65 6.50
N GLU A 58 -3.42 -16.67 6.87
CA GLU A 58 -2.73 -17.88 7.31
C GLU A 58 -3.36 -18.48 8.58
N TYR A 59 -3.74 -17.63 9.54
CA TYR A 59 -4.43 -18.05 10.76
C TYR A 59 -5.83 -18.63 10.46
N GLU A 60 -6.63 -17.96 9.64
CA GLU A 60 -7.96 -18.45 9.23
C GLU A 60 -7.87 -19.77 8.44
N ALA A 61 -6.89 -19.90 7.55
CA ALA A 61 -6.66 -21.12 6.79
C ALA A 61 -6.29 -22.29 7.72
N ARG A 62 -5.48 -22.03 8.75
CA ARG A 62 -5.18 -23.00 9.79
C ARG A 62 -6.45 -23.38 10.53
N GLU A 63 -7.20 -22.44 11.11
CA GLU A 63 -8.44 -22.77 11.85
C GLU A 63 -9.45 -23.55 10.99
N LYS A 64 -9.66 -23.17 9.73
CA LYS A 64 -10.51 -23.92 8.81
C LYS A 64 -10.02 -25.34 8.56
N ALA A 65 -8.71 -25.57 8.49
CA ALA A 65 -8.15 -26.92 8.35
C ALA A 65 -8.39 -27.76 9.61
N TRP A 66 -8.29 -27.17 10.81
CA TRP A 66 -8.57 -27.85 12.08
C TRP A 66 -10.06 -28.16 12.27
N MET A 67 -10.96 -27.27 11.84
CA MET A 67 -12.42 -27.46 11.93
C MET A 67 -13.00 -28.47 10.93
N LYS A 68 -12.19 -28.97 9.99
CA LYS A 68 -12.62 -29.88 8.92
C LYS A 68 -12.30 -31.36 9.20
N TYR A 69 -11.73 -31.67 10.37
CA TYR A 69 -11.50 -33.01 10.92
C TYR A 69 -12.48 -33.30 12.05
#